data_AF-A0A968VWF3-F1
#
_entry.id   AF-A0A968VWF3-F1
#
_cell.length_a   1.000
_cell.length_b   1.000
_cell.length_c   1.000
_cell.angle_alpha   90.00
_cell.angle_beta   90.00
_cell.angle_gamma   90.00
#
_symmetry.space_group_name_H-M   'P 1'
#
loop_
_entity.id
_entity.type
_entity.pdbx_description
1 polymer ?
#
loop_
_entity_poly.entity_id
_entity_poly.type
_entity_poly.pdbx_seq_one_letter_code
_entity_poly.pdbx_strand_id
1 'polypeptide(L)'
;MAQFQKVDGFEHKIGELSIHSLDEGRLDAALEFVRDIRIAYTKKLNEVIAAKDNKFNKLAETLGSKEAVIDLQQEHHNKNLEDLLLNKQSLNKIILHQEKLTRKTEPVYYVSSSNCGRSHFLGYKKTFLGMQTDTFWFNVAVAWAMTVLLYIALYYDWLRKILGLLSSARVKR
;
A
#
# COMPACT_ATOMS: atom_id res chain seq x y z
N MET A 1 -1.53 2.50 -9.01
CA MET A 1 -2.94 2.15 -9.24
C MET A 1 -3.21 0.87 -8.47
N ALA A 2 -4.00 0.94 -7.39
CA ALA A 2 -4.39 -0.26 -6.64
C ALA A 2 -5.49 -0.96 -7.43
N GLN A 3 -5.12 -2.00 -8.18
CA GLN A 3 -6.09 -2.95 -8.71
C GLN A 3 -6.66 -3.72 -7.51
N PHE A 4 -7.97 -3.97 -7.49
CA PHE A 4 -8.48 -5.02 -6.61
C PHE A 4 -7.68 -6.27 -6.91
N GLN A 5 -7.09 -6.86 -5.87
CA GLN A 5 -6.41 -8.13 -6.00
C GLN A 5 -7.45 -9.10 -6.55
N LYS A 6 -7.24 -9.59 -7.79
CA LYS A 6 -8.08 -10.63 -8.39
C LYS A 6 -8.14 -11.75 -7.36
N VAL A 7 -9.34 -12.10 -6.91
CA VAL A 7 -9.53 -13.30 -6.11
C VAL A 7 -9.41 -14.45 -7.09
N ASP A 8 -8.30 -15.20 -6.99
CA ASP A 8 -8.10 -16.39 -7.80
C ASP A 8 -9.29 -17.35 -7.61
N GLY A 9 -9.95 -17.69 -8.73
CA GLY A 9 -11.16 -18.51 -8.76
C GLY A 9 -12.46 -17.77 -9.17
N PHE A 10 -12.45 -16.43 -9.28
CA PHE A 10 -13.59 -15.65 -9.76
C PHE A 10 -13.32 -15.03 -11.14
N GLU A 11 -13.24 -15.86 -12.17
CA GLU A 11 -13.34 -15.40 -13.56
C GLU A 11 -14.77 -15.65 -14.04
N HIS A 12 -15.66 -14.68 -13.91
CA HIS A 12 -16.99 -14.78 -14.51
C HIS A 12 -17.25 -13.71 -15.57
N LYS A 13 -17.75 -14.23 -16.70
CA LYS A 13 -18.31 -13.55 -17.86
C LYS A 13 -19.55 -12.75 -17.44
N ILE A 14 -19.35 -11.64 -16.76
CA ILE A 14 -20.41 -10.66 -16.63
C ILE A 14 -20.34 -9.82 -17.90
N GLY A 15 -21.03 -10.28 -18.95
CA GLY A 15 -21.35 -9.43 -20.10
C GLY A 15 -22.06 -8.16 -19.59
N GLU A 16 -21.84 -7.05 -20.30
CA GLU A 16 -22.30 -5.70 -19.93
C GLU A 16 -23.69 -5.70 -19.27
N LEU A 17 -23.76 -5.55 -17.93
CA LEU A 17 -25.00 -5.20 -17.26
C LEU A 17 -25.29 -3.73 -17.53
N SER A 18 -25.92 -3.48 -18.67
CA SER A 18 -26.59 -2.20 -18.92
C SER A 18 -27.96 -2.21 -18.26
N ILE A 19 -28.35 -1.07 -17.67
CA ILE A 19 -29.65 -0.82 -17.02
C ILE A 19 -30.81 -1.21 -17.95
N HIS A 20 -30.61 -1.13 -19.26
CA HIS A 20 -31.60 -1.46 -20.28
C HIS A 20 -31.86 -2.96 -20.50
N SER A 21 -31.13 -3.86 -19.84
CA SER A 21 -31.19 -5.31 -20.10
C SER A 21 -31.38 -6.17 -18.83
N LEU A 22 -31.85 -5.56 -17.74
CA LEU A 22 -32.20 -6.27 -16.51
C LEU A 22 -33.50 -7.05 -16.71
N ASP A 23 -33.40 -8.37 -16.59
CA ASP A 23 -34.49 -9.34 -16.53
C ASP A 23 -34.46 -10.02 -15.15
N GLU A 24 -35.59 -10.56 -14.67
CA GLU A 24 -35.68 -11.21 -13.34
C GLU A 24 -34.61 -12.29 -13.16
N GLY A 25 -34.37 -13.13 -14.17
CA GLY A 25 -33.34 -14.17 -14.11
C GLY A 25 -31.90 -13.63 -14.06
N ARG A 26 -31.63 -12.43 -14.61
CA ARG A 26 -30.31 -11.79 -14.53
C ARG A 26 -30.08 -11.09 -13.18
N LEU A 27 -31.15 -10.56 -12.58
CA LEU A 27 -31.10 -9.99 -11.23
C LEU A 27 -30.80 -11.07 -10.20
N ASP A 28 -31.49 -12.22 -10.28
CA ASP A 28 -31.27 -13.35 -9.38
C ASP A 28 -29.84 -13.89 -9.49
N ALA A 29 -29.31 -14.05 -10.71
CA ALA A 29 -27.92 -14.45 -10.92
C ALA A 29 -26.91 -13.43 -10.36
N ALA A 30 -27.18 -12.13 -10.48
CA ALA A 30 -26.34 -11.08 -9.91
C ALA A 30 -26.36 -11.08 -8.37
N LEU A 31 -27.54 -11.28 -7.77
CA LEU A 31 -27.69 -11.39 -6.32
C LEU A 31 -26.98 -12.64 -5.77
N GLU A 32 -27.09 -13.76 -6.47
CA GLU A 32 -26.36 -14.99 -6.13
C GLU A 32 -24.85 -14.77 -6.18
N PHE A 33 -24.34 -14.13 -7.23
CA PHE A 33 -22.93 -13.78 -7.34
C PHE A 33 -22.44 -12.90 -6.17
N VAL A 34 -23.19 -11.86 -5.80
CA VAL A 34 -22.85 -11.00 -4.65
C VAL A 34 -22.89 -11.79 -3.34
N ARG A 35 -23.84 -12.72 -3.20
CA ARG A 35 -23.94 -13.60 -2.03
C ARG A 35 -22.72 -14.50 -1.91
N ASP A 36 -22.30 -15.13 -2.99
CA ASP A 36 -21.17 -16.07 -3.00
C ASP A 36 -19.85 -15.35 -2.68
N ILE A 37 -19.64 -14.18 -3.28
CA ILE A 37 -18.54 -13.28 -2.94
C ILE A 37 -18.56 -12.95 -1.44
N ARG A 38 -19.72 -12.54 -0.92
CA ARG A 38 -19.86 -12.20 0.50
C ARG A 38 -19.47 -13.38 1.40
N ILE A 39 -19.91 -14.59 1.08
CA ILE A 39 -19.57 -15.80 1.84
C ILE A 39 -18.06 -16.05 1.78
N ALA A 40 -17.45 -16.02 0.59
CA ALA A 40 -16.02 -16.24 0.40
C ALA A 40 -15.16 -15.23 1.19
N TYR A 41 -15.48 -13.94 1.11
CA TYR A 41 -14.76 -12.90 1.86
C TYR A 41 -15.01 -12.97 3.36
N THR A 42 -16.21 -13.36 3.80
CA THR A 42 -16.52 -13.55 5.23
C THR A 42 -15.69 -14.69 5.81
N LYS A 43 -15.59 -15.81 5.10
CA LYS A 43 -14.72 -16.92 5.49
C LYS A 43 -13.27 -16.46 5.61
N LYS A 44 -12.78 -15.73 4.61
CA LYS A 44 -11.40 -15.22 4.62
C LYS A 44 -11.13 -14.27 5.78
N LEU A 45 -12.09 -13.39 6.07
CA LEU A 45 -12.02 -12.46 7.19
C LEU A 45 -11.91 -13.20 8.53
N ASN A 46 -12.74 -14.23 8.74
CA ASN A 46 -12.71 -15.03 9.96
C ASN A 46 -11.37 -15.75 10.16
N GLU A 47 -10.77 -16.30 9.09
CA GLU A 47 -9.42 -16.88 9.13
C GLU A 47 -8.37 -15.87 9.58
N VAL A 48 -8.41 -14.65 9.03
CA VAL A 48 -7.45 -13.58 9.36
C VAL A 48 -7.64 -13.09 10.79
N ILE A 49 -8.88 -12.96 11.26
CA ILE A 49 -9.19 -12.59 12.65
C ILE A 49 -8.66 -13.65 13.61
N ALA A 50 -8.92 -14.94 13.34
CA ALA A 50 -8.41 -16.03 14.17
C ALA A 50 -6.87 -16.03 14.23
N ALA A 51 -6.19 -15.79 13.11
CA ALA A 51 -4.73 -15.68 13.06
C ALA A 51 -4.22 -14.47 13.86
N LYS A 52 -4.91 -13.34 13.83
CA LYS A 52 -4.60 -12.15 14.64
C LYS A 52 -4.75 -12.45 16.12
N ASP A 53 -5.85 -13.07 16.52
CA ASP A 53 -6.14 -13.39 17.92
C ASP A 53 -5.15 -14.43 18.46
N ASN A 54 -4.71 -15.40 17.65
CA ASN A 54 -3.65 -16.34 18.00
C ASN A 54 -2.33 -15.62 18.32
N LYS A 55 -1.93 -14.64 17.49
CA LYS A 55 -0.72 -13.84 17.75
C LYS A 55 -0.86 -13.01 19.01
N PHE A 56 -2.02 -12.41 19.24
CA PHE A 56 -2.31 -11.65 20.46
C PHE A 56 -2.18 -12.53 21.70
N ASN A 57 -2.78 -13.71 21.69
CA ASN A 57 -2.73 -14.64 22.82
C ASN A 57 -1.30 -15.14 23.08
N LYS A 58 -0.53 -15.48 22.03
CA LYS A 58 0.90 -15.83 22.18
C LYS A 58 1.72 -14.69 22.81
N LEU A 59 1.44 -13.45 22.41
CA LEU A 59 2.11 -12.29 22.98
C LEU A 59 1.71 -12.09 24.45
N ALA A 60 0.43 -12.28 24.79
CA ALA A 60 -0.06 -12.24 26.17
C ALA A 60 0.58 -13.32 27.04
N GLU A 61 0.72 -14.55 26.52
CA GLU A 61 1.44 -15.63 27.20
C GLU A 61 2.92 -15.28 27.43
N THR A 62 3.58 -14.67 26.43
CA THR A 62 4.99 -14.28 26.51
C THR A 62 5.23 -13.14 27.51
N LEU A 63 4.28 -12.19 27.60
CA LEU A 63 4.35 -11.04 28.51
C LEU A 63 3.73 -11.33 29.89
N GLY A 64 3.11 -12.49 30.08
CA GLY A 64 2.53 -12.95 31.34
C GLY A 64 1.07 -12.53 31.58
N SER A 65 0.51 -11.58 30.84
CA SER A 65 -0.90 -11.19 30.93
C SER A 65 -1.40 -10.50 29.66
N LYS A 66 -2.73 -10.37 29.52
CA LYS A 66 -3.34 -9.59 28.43
C LYS A 66 -3.17 -8.09 28.66
N GLU A 67 -3.16 -7.68 29.93
CA GLU A 67 -2.96 -6.31 30.38
C GLU A 67 -1.57 -5.82 29.96
N ALA A 68 -0.53 -6.63 30.11
CA ALA A 68 0.82 -6.29 29.67
C ALA A 68 0.92 -6.02 28.16
N VAL A 69 0.12 -6.70 27.34
CA VAL A 69 0.03 -6.42 25.89
C VAL A 69 -0.62 -5.06 25.64
N ILE A 70 -1.66 -4.72 26.40
CA ILE A 70 -2.36 -3.44 26.30
C ILE A 70 -1.43 -2.30 26.73
N ASP A 71 -0.67 -2.48 27.82
CA ASP A 71 0.29 -1.48 28.30
C ASP A 71 1.41 -1.26 27.27
N LEU A 72 1.96 -2.34 26.71
CA LEU A 72 2.94 -2.26 25.62
C LEU A 72 2.38 -1.48 24.41
N GLN A 73 1.11 -1.70 24.08
CA GLN A 73 0.44 -0.95 23.03
C GLN A 73 0.31 0.53 23.42
N GLN A 74 -0.09 0.86 24.64
CA GLN A 74 -0.22 2.25 25.07
C GLN A 74 1.11 3.01 25.05
N GLU A 75 2.21 2.36 25.41
CA GLU A 75 3.54 2.98 25.44
C GLU A 75 4.17 3.16 24.05
N HIS A 76 3.91 2.25 23.12
CA HIS A 76 4.61 2.23 21.82
C HIS A 76 3.73 2.49 20.59
N HIS A 77 2.42 2.68 20.75
CA HIS A 77 1.51 2.92 19.64
C HIS A 77 1.07 4.39 19.53
N ASN A 78 1.41 5.01 18.40
CA ASN A 78 0.94 6.36 18.08
C ASN A 78 -0.38 6.31 17.29
N LYS A 79 -1.50 6.60 17.96
CA LYS A 79 -2.84 6.64 17.34
C LYS A 79 -2.97 7.65 16.21
N ASN A 80 -2.35 8.83 16.33
CA ASN A 80 -2.39 9.84 15.28
C ASN A 80 -1.67 9.37 14.01
N LEU A 81 -0.54 8.67 14.18
CA LEU A 81 0.17 8.06 13.07
C LEU A 81 -0.66 6.93 12.45
N GLU A 82 -1.28 6.08 13.26
CA GLU A 82 -2.18 5.03 12.77
C GLU A 82 -3.33 5.60 11.93
N ASP A 83 -4.01 6.63 12.42
CA ASP A 83 -5.14 7.25 11.73
C ASP A 83 -4.74 7.89 10.41
N LEU A 84 -3.53 8.49 10.35
CA LEU A 84 -2.93 9.01 9.13
C LEU A 84 -2.60 7.89 8.13
N LEU A 85 -1.94 6.82 8.59
CA LEU A 85 -1.54 5.68 7.75
C LEU A 85 -2.75 4.91 7.20
N LEU A 86 -3.80 4.77 8.01
CA LEU A 86 -5.02 4.05 7.65
C LEU A 86 -6.07 4.92 6.95
N ASN A 87 -5.86 6.24 6.92
CA ASN A 87 -6.79 7.21 6.36
C ASN A 87 -8.21 7.08 6.95
N LYS A 88 -8.30 6.90 8.28
CA LYS A 88 -9.59 6.61 8.96
C LYS A 88 -10.60 7.75 8.89
N GLN A 89 -10.11 8.99 8.78
CA GLN A 89 -10.94 10.21 8.73
C GLN A 89 -11.55 10.48 7.34
N SER A 90 -11.19 9.70 6.32
CA SER A 90 -11.74 9.89 4.98
C SER A 90 -13.19 9.43 4.88
N LEU A 91 -14.08 10.34 4.46
CA LEU A 91 -15.48 10.03 4.15
C LEU A 91 -15.62 9.08 2.95
N ASN A 92 -14.70 9.19 1.99
CA ASN A 92 -14.75 8.46 0.73
C ASN A 92 -13.82 7.24 0.76
N LYS A 93 -14.35 6.11 1.22
CA LYS A 93 -13.60 4.84 1.35
C LYS A 93 -13.33 4.14 0.01
N ILE A 94 -14.23 4.32 -0.95
CA ILE A 94 -14.14 3.78 -2.31
C ILE A 94 -14.43 4.94 -3.26
N ILE A 95 -13.65 5.04 -4.33
CA ILE A 95 -13.86 6.03 -5.39
C ILE A 95 -14.04 5.31 -6.73
N LEU A 96 -14.95 5.80 -7.56
CA LEU A 96 -15.07 5.38 -8.95
C LEU A 96 -14.19 6.29 -9.80
N HIS A 97 -13.23 5.72 -10.52
CA HIS A 97 -12.35 6.45 -11.42
C HIS A 97 -12.06 5.60 -12.66
N GLN A 98 -12.30 6.15 -13.86
CA GLN A 98 -12.12 5.42 -15.13
C GLN A 98 -12.85 4.07 -15.14
N GLU A 99 -14.13 4.07 -14.73
CA GLU A 99 -14.98 2.87 -14.63
C GLU A 99 -14.44 1.76 -13.72
N LYS A 100 -13.44 2.09 -12.89
CA LYS A 100 -12.85 1.20 -11.90
C LYS A 100 -13.13 1.73 -10.52
N LEU A 101 -13.72 0.89 -9.68
CA LEU A 101 -13.74 1.14 -8.26
C LEU A 101 -12.28 1.04 -7.76
N THR A 102 -11.85 1.99 -6.94
CA THR A 102 -10.53 1.97 -6.31
C THR A 102 -10.71 2.23 -4.83
N ARG A 103 -10.15 1.35 -4.00
CA ARG A 103 -10.20 1.47 -2.55
C ARG A 103 -9.24 2.59 -2.11
N LYS A 104 -9.74 3.52 -1.28
CA LYS A 104 -8.98 4.65 -0.71
C LYS A 104 -8.69 4.50 0.79
N THR A 105 -9.36 3.55 1.45
CA THR A 105 -9.18 3.21 2.86
C THR A 105 -7.96 2.32 3.09
N GLU A 106 -7.25 2.52 4.20
CA GLU A 106 -6.06 1.79 4.63
C GLU A 106 -4.98 1.65 3.55
N PRO A 107 -4.46 2.78 3.04
CA PRO A 107 -3.50 2.77 1.94
C PRO A 107 -2.22 2.01 2.26
N VAL A 108 -1.78 2.02 3.51
CA VAL A 108 -0.56 1.33 3.98
C VAL A 108 -0.54 -0.16 3.65
N TYR A 109 -1.70 -0.82 3.50
CA TYR A 109 -1.76 -2.26 3.19
C TYR A 109 -1.73 -2.56 1.69
N TYR A 110 -1.73 -1.55 0.82
CA TYR A 110 -1.57 -1.79 -0.61
C TYR A 110 -0.15 -2.25 -0.93
N VAL A 111 -0.04 -3.14 -1.91
CA VAL A 111 1.22 -3.42 -2.58
C VAL A 111 1.24 -2.64 -3.88
N SER A 112 2.31 -1.89 -4.13
CA SER A 112 2.43 -1.16 -5.40
C SER A 112 2.59 -2.13 -6.56
N SER A 113 1.80 -1.92 -7.62
CA SER A 113 1.90 -2.63 -8.89
C SER A 113 3.04 -2.12 -9.78
N SER A 114 3.72 -1.04 -9.41
CA SER A 114 4.81 -0.49 -10.23
C SER A 114 6.12 -1.22 -9.99
N ASN A 115 6.83 -1.56 -11.07
CA ASN A 115 8.11 -2.26 -11.03
C ASN A 115 9.34 -1.32 -10.87
N CYS A 116 9.12 0.00 -10.96
CA CYS A 116 10.18 1.02 -11.02
C CYS A 116 10.34 1.79 -9.71
N GLY A 117 10.01 1.21 -8.56
CA GLY A 117 10.16 1.84 -7.25
C GLY A 117 9.08 2.86 -6.88
N ARG A 118 8.15 3.19 -7.80
CA ARG A 118 7.02 4.08 -7.51
C ARG A 118 6.02 3.35 -6.62
N SER A 119 5.91 3.76 -5.37
CA SER A 119 4.89 3.28 -4.45
C SER A 119 3.98 4.43 -4.03
N HIS A 120 2.80 4.10 -3.52
CA HIS A 120 1.97 5.12 -2.87
C HIS A 120 2.70 5.63 -1.62
N PHE A 121 2.39 6.86 -1.23
CA PHE A 121 2.96 7.45 -0.02
C PHE A 121 2.63 6.54 1.17
N LEU A 122 3.65 6.23 1.99
CA LEU A 122 3.59 5.35 3.18
C LEU A 122 3.41 3.84 2.92
N GLY A 123 3.62 3.35 1.70
CA GLY A 123 3.61 1.91 1.45
C GLY A 123 4.78 1.17 2.14
N TYR A 124 4.48 0.03 2.76
CA TYR A 124 5.47 -0.80 3.46
C TYR A 124 6.48 -1.49 2.53
N LYS A 125 6.09 -1.70 1.26
CA LYS A 125 6.92 -2.35 0.23
C LYS A 125 7.17 -1.43 -0.97
N LYS A 126 8.39 -1.49 -1.49
CA LYS A 126 8.80 -0.91 -2.77
C LYS A 126 9.34 -2.00 -3.68
N THR A 127 8.72 -2.16 -4.84
CA THR A 127 9.23 -3.05 -5.88
C THR A 127 10.24 -2.28 -6.72
N PHE A 128 11.49 -2.74 -6.75
CA PHE A 128 12.54 -2.16 -7.55
C PHE A 128 13.20 -3.28 -8.36
N LEU A 129 13.21 -3.14 -9.70
CA LEU A 129 13.78 -4.13 -10.63
C LEU A 129 13.23 -5.56 -10.45
N GLY A 130 11.92 -5.70 -10.19
CA GLY A 130 11.28 -7.00 -9.98
C GLY A 130 11.44 -7.59 -8.58
N MET A 131 12.29 -7.00 -7.72
CA MET A 131 12.47 -7.45 -6.34
C MET A 131 11.61 -6.59 -5.40
N GLN A 132 10.83 -7.23 -4.52
CA GLN A 132 10.13 -6.54 -3.44
C GLN A 132 11.12 -6.28 -2.31
N THR A 133 11.38 -5.01 -2.03
CA THR A 133 12.24 -4.57 -0.93
C THR A 133 11.42 -3.82 0.11
N ASP A 134 11.72 -4.05 1.38
CA ASP A 134 11.11 -3.28 2.47
C ASP A 134 11.53 -1.82 2.34
N THR A 135 10.58 -0.91 2.57
CA THR A 135 10.80 0.53 2.42
C THR A 135 11.97 1.04 3.28
N PHE A 136 12.22 0.41 4.43
CA PHE A 136 13.35 0.74 5.31
C PHE A 136 14.70 0.57 4.58
N TRP A 137 14.99 -0.64 4.11
CA TRP A 137 16.27 -0.95 3.45
C TRP A 137 16.45 -0.17 2.16
N PHE A 138 15.37 0.02 1.39
CA PHE A 138 15.41 0.84 0.19
C PHE A 138 15.81 2.29 0.50
N ASN A 139 15.18 2.91 1.51
CA ASN A 139 15.49 4.29 1.86
C ASN A 139 16.92 4.44 2.42
N VAL A 140 17.38 3.47 3.23
CA VAL A 140 18.76 3.44 3.75
C VAL A 140 19.76 3.31 2.60
N ALA A 141 19.53 2.40 1.65
CA ALA A 141 20.39 2.24 0.48
C ALA A 141 20.46 3.52 -0.37
N VAL A 142 19.33 4.21 -0.57
CA VAL A 142 19.30 5.49 -1.29
C VAL A 142 20.05 6.58 -0.54
N ALA A 143 19.92 6.66 0.79
CA ALA A 143 20.68 7.61 1.61
C ALA A 143 22.19 7.39 1.46
N TRP A 144 22.64 6.13 1.58
CA TRP A 144 24.04 5.77 1.37
C TRP A 144 24.52 6.07 -0.05
N ALA A 145 23.71 5.76 -1.07
CA ALA A 145 24.04 6.07 -2.45
C ALA A 145 24.22 7.58 -2.67
N MET A 146 23.35 8.42 -2.09
CA MET A 146 23.50 9.88 -2.14
C MET A 146 24.76 10.35 -1.40
N THR A 147 25.07 9.78 -0.23
CA THR A 147 26.29 10.11 0.53
C THR A 147 27.55 9.77 -0.25
N VAL A 148 27.63 8.57 -0.84
CA VAL A 148 28.77 8.15 -1.66
C VAL A 148 28.90 9.01 -2.91
N LEU A 149 27.79 9.28 -3.60
CA LEU A 149 27.77 10.15 -4.77
C LEU A 149 28.26 11.55 -4.43
N LEU A 150 27.80 12.12 -3.31
CA LEU A 150 28.22 13.44 -2.86
C LEU A 150 29.71 13.46 -2.49
N TYR A 151 30.21 12.41 -1.83
CA TYR A 151 31.62 12.27 -1.52
C TYR A 151 32.50 12.25 -2.79
N ILE A 152 32.09 11.48 -3.80
CA ILE A 152 32.75 11.43 -5.11
C ILE A 152 32.69 12.81 -5.79
N ALA A 153 31.53 13.46 -5.77
CA ALA A 153 31.35 14.79 -6.36
C ALA A 153 32.25 15.84 -5.71
N LEU A 154 32.45 15.76 -4.39
CA LEU A 154 33.36 16.63 -3.66
C LEU A 154 34.82 16.31 -3.97
N TYR A 155 35.20 15.03 -3.99
CA TYR A 155 36.56 14.60 -4.31
C TYR A 155 37.03 15.07 -5.69
N TYR A 156 36.14 15.07 -6.69
CA TYR A 156 36.45 15.51 -8.06
C TYR A 156 36.12 16.97 -8.35
N ASP A 157 35.79 17.77 -7.32
CA ASP A 157 35.39 19.17 -7.43
C ASP A 157 34.28 19.41 -8.48
N TRP A 158 33.32 18.50 -8.59
CA TRP A 158 32.21 18.61 -9.56
C TRP A 158 31.43 19.91 -9.39
N LEU A 159 31.22 20.34 -8.14
CA LEU A 159 30.53 21.60 -7.85
C LEU A 159 31.24 22.79 -8.50
N ARG A 160 32.58 22.86 -8.39
CA ARG A 160 33.39 23.93 -9.01
C ARG A 160 33.29 23.89 -10.53
N LYS A 161 33.34 22.69 -11.13
CA LYS A 161 33.22 22.50 -12.59
C LYS A 161 31.85 22.96 -13.10
N ILE A 162 30.76 22.59 -12.41
CA ILE A 162 29.39 22.99 -12.75
C ILE A 162 29.24 24.52 -12.63
N LEU A 163 29.74 25.13 -11.55
CA LEU A 163 29.69 26.58 -11.37
C LEU A 163 30.50 27.33 -12.44
N GLY A 164 31.66 26.80 -12.85
CA GLY A 164 32.46 27.34 -13.94
C GLY A 164 31.76 27.29 -15.31
N LEU A 165 31.02 26.22 -15.59
CA LEU A 165 30.19 26.13 -16.81
C LEU A 165 29.07 27.18 -16.77
N LEU A 166 28.38 27.34 -15.65
CA LEU A 166 27.31 28.31 -15.49
C LEU A 166 27.80 29.76 -15.58
N SER A 167 28.97 30.08 -15.03
CA SER A 167 29.57 31.42 -15.13
C SER A 167 29.98 31.73 -16.58
N SER A 168 30.61 30.78 -17.28
CA SER A 168 30.97 30.94 -18.69
C SER A 168 29.75 31.12 -19.61
N ALA A 169 28.63 30.47 -19.29
CA ALA A 169 27.37 30.64 -20.00
C ALA A 169 26.71 32.02 -19.74
N ARG A 170 26.93 32.61 -18.56
CA ARG A 170 26.42 33.95 -18.21
C ARG A 170 27.24 35.08 -18.87
N VAL A 171 28.55 34.90 -19.03
CA VAL A 171 29.45 35.91 -19.62
C VAL A 171 29.30 36.03 -21.15
N LYS A 172 28.63 35.05 -21.80
CA LYS A 172 28.40 35.06 -23.25
C LYS A 172 27.07 35.73 -23.67
N ARG A 173 26.45 36.51 -22.78
CA ARG A 173 25.24 37.33 -23.02
C ARG A 173 25.55 38.79 -22.79
#